data_AF-A0A7W0MGB4-F1
#
_entry.id   AF-A0A7W0MGB4-F1
#
_cell.length_a   1.000
_cell.length_b   1.000
_cell.length_c   1.000
_cell.angle_alpha   90.00
_cell.angle_beta   90.00
_cell.angle_gamma   90.00
#
_symmetry.space_group_name_H-M   'P 1'
#
loop_
_entity.id
_entity.type
_entity.pdbx_description
1 polymer ?
#
loop_
_entity_poly.entity_id
_entity_poly.type
_entity_poly.pdbx_seq_one_letter_code
_entity_poly.pdbx_strand_id
1 'polypeptide(L)'
;MNEPQRNFYVTGGTLQRNAPSYVRRQADVDLHEGLSAGKFCYVLTSRQMGKSSLMVQTAARLREEGIAVAVLDLTAVGQNLTAEQWYDGLLN
;
A
#
# COMPACT_ATOMS: atom_id res chain seq x y z
N MET A 1 5.77 -34.95 -2.19
CA MET A 1 4.81 -33.84 -2.22
C MET A 1 5.55 -32.63 -2.75
N ASN A 2 5.28 -32.20 -3.99
CA ASN A 2 5.84 -30.95 -4.51
C ASN A 2 5.06 -29.79 -3.91
N GLU A 3 5.73 -28.93 -3.14
CA GLU A 3 5.16 -27.62 -2.81
C GLU A 3 4.91 -26.83 -4.10
N PRO A 4 3.80 -26.08 -4.22
CA PRO A 4 3.60 -25.20 -5.36
C PRO A 4 4.74 -24.17 -5.35
N GLN A 5 5.54 -24.18 -6.42
CA GLN A 5 6.68 -23.29 -6.61
C GLN A 5 6.19 -21.83 -6.55
N ARG A 6 6.34 -21.17 -5.39
CA ARG A 6 6.07 -19.74 -5.27
C ARG A 6 7.10 -19.03 -6.13
N ASN A 7 6.67 -18.42 -7.23
CA ASN A 7 7.54 -17.58 -8.05
C ASN A 7 8.20 -16.54 -7.16
N PHE A 8 9.53 -16.62 -7.04
CA PHE A 8 10.32 -15.69 -6.24
C PHE A 8 10.12 -14.25 -6.72
N TYR A 9 10.15 -14.06 -8.04
CA TYR A 9 10.02 -12.76 -8.70
C TYR A 9 8.61 -12.51 -9.21
N VAL A 10 8.10 -11.30 -8.98
CA VAL A 10 6.78 -10.85 -9.44
C VAL A 10 6.95 -9.61 -10.31
N THR A 11 6.36 -9.63 -11.51
CA THR A 11 6.38 -8.50 -12.43
C THR A 11 5.13 -7.64 -12.27
N GLY A 12 5.34 -6.36 -11.94
CA GLY A 12 4.25 -5.39 -11.80
C GLY A 12 3.36 -5.59 -10.57
N GLY A 13 2.39 -4.71 -10.42
CA GLY A 13 1.42 -4.77 -9.32
C GLY A 13 2.00 -4.50 -7.94
N THR A 14 1.26 -4.93 -6.92
CA THR A 14 1.58 -4.80 -5.51
C THR A 14 2.16 -6.12 -4.99
N LEU A 15 3.33 -6.06 -4.37
CA LEU A 15 3.90 -7.22 -3.69
C LEU A 15 3.13 -7.49 -2.40
N GLN A 16 2.75 -8.74 -2.19
CA GLN A 16 2.11 -9.20 -0.95
C GLN A 16 3.09 -9.09 0.22
N ARG A 17 2.55 -9.01 1.44
CA ARG A 17 3.32 -8.92 2.70
C ARG A 17 4.47 -9.93 2.77
N ASN A 18 4.23 -11.18 2.38
CA ASN A 18 5.18 -12.28 2.46
C ASN A 18 5.91 -12.58 1.14
N ALA A 19 5.94 -11.63 0.19
CA ALA A 19 6.66 -11.81 -1.06
C ALA A 19 8.18 -11.91 -0.80
N PRO A 20 8.84 -13.01 -1.19
CA PRO A 20 10.26 -13.22 -0.89
C PRO A 20 11.19 -12.27 -1.67
N SER A 21 10.70 -11.66 -2.76
CA SER A 21 11.40 -10.64 -3.54
C SER A 21 11.23 -9.21 -3.01
N TYR A 22 10.50 -9.00 -1.90
CA TYR A 22 10.37 -7.67 -1.32
C TYR A 22 11.69 -7.23 -0.70
N VAL A 23 12.21 -6.10 -1.18
CA VAL A 23 13.40 -5.45 -0.61
C VAL A 23 12.95 -4.29 0.27
N ARG A 24 13.26 -4.37 1.56
CA ARG A 24 12.99 -3.30 2.53
C ARG A 24 13.85 -2.08 2.23
N ARG A 25 13.25 -0.90 2.29
CA ARG A 25 13.87 0.40 2.00
C ARG A 25 13.85 1.28 3.25
N GLN A 26 14.52 2.43 3.19
CA GLN A 26 14.45 3.43 4.26
C GLN A 26 13.00 3.90 4.50
N ALA A 27 12.22 4.06 3.44
CA ALA A 27 10.82 4.47 3.50
C ALA A 27 9.92 3.51 4.32
N ASP A 28 10.27 2.21 4.45
CA ASP A 28 9.55 1.26 5.31
C ASP A 28 9.65 1.63 6.79
N VAL A 29 10.79 2.18 7.19
CA VAL A 29 11.01 2.67 8.55
C VAL A 29 10.33 4.03 8.71
N ASP A 30 10.62 4.98 7.83
CA ASP A 30 10.14 6.36 7.94
C ASP A 30 8.61 6.43 7.97
N LEU A 31 7.94 5.66 7.09
CA LEU A 31 6.48 5.64 7.02
C LEU A 31 5.87 5.00 8.27
N HIS A 32 6.45 3.88 8.73
CA HIS A 32 5.96 3.19 9.92
C HIS A 32 6.10 4.05 11.17
N GLU A 33 7.26 4.67 11.38
CA GLU A 33 7.52 5.53 12.54
C GLU A 33 6.68 6.81 12.48
N GLY A 34 6.53 7.41 11.29
CA GLY A 34 5.68 8.57 11.08
C GLY A 34 4.22 8.29 11.45
N LEU A 35 3.66 7.18 10.94
CA LEU A 35 2.28 6.79 11.25
C LEU A 35 2.10 6.39 12.71
N SER A 36 3.07 5.69 13.30
CA SER A 36 3.05 5.32 14.72
C SER A 36 3.08 6.54 15.64
N ALA A 37 3.70 7.63 15.20
CA ALA A 37 3.68 8.92 15.88
C ALA A 37 2.44 9.78 15.58
N GLY A 38 1.43 9.24 14.87
CA GLY A 38 0.22 9.97 14.50
C GLY A 38 0.44 11.06 13.45
N LYS A 39 1.54 11.03 12.70
CA LYS A 39 1.84 12.01 11.65
C LYS A 39 1.07 11.68 10.39
N PHE A 40 0.69 12.74 9.67
CA PHE A 40 0.17 12.62 8.33
C PHE A 40 1.33 12.50 7.32
N CYS A 41 1.40 11.39 6.60
CA CYS A 41 2.53 11.03 5.74
C CYS A 41 2.13 10.98 4.26
N TYR A 42 2.93 11.61 3.40
CA TYR A 42 2.81 11.49 1.95
C TYR A 42 3.88 10.54 1.39
N VAL A 43 3.48 9.64 0.49
CA VAL A 43 4.39 8.76 -0.25
C VAL A 43 4.37 9.16 -1.73
N LEU A 44 5.34 9.98 -2.14
CA LEU A 44 5.42 10.52 -3.50
C LEU A 44 6.59 9.88 -4.26
N THR A 45 6.29 9.21 -5.38
CA THR A 45 7.30 8.63 -6.28
C THR A 45 6.68 8.30 -7.65
N SER A 46 7.52 8.02 -8.64
CA SER A 46 7.11 7.64 -10.00
C SER A 46 6.34 6.32 -10.04
N ARG A 47 5.67 6.02 -11.17
CA ARG A 47 4.88 4.79 -11.36
C ARG A 47 5.76 3.53 -11.18
N GLN A 48 5.15 2.45 -10.70
CA GLN A 48 5.80 1.13 -10.52
C GLN A 48 7.01 1.06 -9.56
N MET A 49 7.29 2.08 -8.76
CA MET A 49 8.37 2.05 -7.73
C MET A 49 8.04 1.28 -6.43
N GLY A 50 6.90 0.59 -6.35
CA GLY A 50 6.52 -0.21 -5.17
C GLY A 50 5.82 0.54 -4.03
N LYS A 51 5.18 1.69 -4.31
CA LYS A 51 4.35 2.45 -3.35
C LYS A 51 3.29 1.59 -2.66
N SER A 52 2.50 0.87 -3.47
CA SER A 52 1.43 0.02 -2.96
C SER A 52 2.01 -1.15 -2.15
N SER A 53 3.18 -1.68 -2.54
CA SER A 53 3.88 -2.70 -1.76
C SER A 53 4.32 -2.16 -0.40
N LEU A 54 4.90 -0.96 -0.35
CA LEU A 54 5.25 -0.26 0.89
C LEU A 54 4.02 -0.10 1.80
N MET A 55 2.89 0.36 1.25
CA MET A 55 1.63 0.47 1.98
C MET A 55 1.18 -0.87 2.58
N VAL A 56 1.23 -1.98 1.81
CA VAL A 56 0.85 -3.31 2.30
C VAL A 56 1.77 -3.76 3.45
N GLN A 57 3.08 -3.54 3.34
CA GLN A 57 4.03 -3.89 4.39
C GLN A 57 3.79 -3.08 5.66
N THR A 58 3.64 -1.77 5.54
CA THR A 58 3.38 -0.90 6.69
C THR A 58 2.03 -1.21 7.35
N ALA A 59 0.97 -1.42 6.56
CA ALA A 59 -0.34 -1.78 7.07
C ALA A 59 -0.34 -3.12 7.81
N ALA A 60 0.43 -4.10 7.34
CA ALA A 60 0.60 -5.37 8.04
C ALA A 60 1.29 -5.18 9.39
N ARG A 61 2.40 -4.45 9.41
CA ARG A 61 3.18 -4.21 10.62
C ARG A 61 2.39 -3.44 11.68
N LEU A 62 1.64 -2.40 11.29
CA LEU A 62 0.75 -1.67 12.21
C LEU A 62 -0.33 -2.59 12.81
N ARG A 63 -0.91 -3.49 12.02
CA ARG A 63 -1.89 -4.48 12.52
C ARG A 63 -1.27 -5.47 13.51
N GLU A 64 -0.03 -5.90 13.27
CA GLU A 64 0.71 -6.75 14.20
C GLU A 64 0.98 -6.06 15.55
N GLU A 65 1.10 -4.73 15.54
CA GLU A 65 1.25 -3.87 16.71
C GLU A 65 -0.11 -3.52 17.36
N GLY A 66 -1.21 -4.10 16.89
CA GLY A 66 -2.56 -3.90 17.44
C GLY A 66 -3.28 -2.64 16.94
N ILE A 67 -2.73 -1.96 15.94
CA ILE A 67 -3.32 -0.75 15.36
C ILE A 67 -4.31 -1.16 14.25
N ALA A 68 -5.54 -0.66 14.34
CA ALA A 68 -6.52 -0.86 13.28
C ALA A 68 -6.13 -0.07 12.02
N VAL A 69 -6.17 -0.72 10.85
CA VAL A 69 -5.79 -0.10 9.56
C VAL A 69 -6.89 -0.31 8.53
N ALA A 70 -7.42 0.80 8.01
CA ALA A 70 -8.28 0.84 6.82
C ALA A 70 -7.47 1.32 5.61
N VAL A 71 -7.73 0.74 4.44
CA VAL A 71 -7.15 1.15 3.16
C VAL A 71 -8.27 1.62 2.25
N LEU A 72 -8.14 2.83 1.72
CA LEU A 72 -9.12 3.44 0.82
C LEU A 72 -8.49 3.59 -0.56
N ASP A 73 -9.04 2.90 -1.56
CA ASP A 73 -8.65 3.08 -2.95
C ASP A 73 -9.52 4.15 -3.61
N LEU A 74 -9.01 5.39 -3.60
CA LEU A 74 -9.70 6.54 -4.18
C LEU A 74 -9.63 6.55 -5.73
N THR A 75 -8.84 5.67 -6.34
CA THR A 75 -8.73 5.61 -7.81
C THR A 75 -9.94 4.93 -8.45
N ALA A 76 -10.65 4.08 -7.70
CA ALA A 76 -11.86 3.41 -8.15
C ALA A 76 -13.01 4.40 -8.46
N VAL A 77 -13.00 5.58 -7.84
CA VAL A 77 -14.02 6.63 -8.02
C VAL A 77 -13.79 7.44 -9.31
N GLY A 78 -12.64 7.29 -9.96
CA GLY A 78 -12.30 7.97 -11.21
C GLY A 78 -11.19 9.02 -11.06
N GLN A 79 -10.60 9.42 -12.19
CA GLN A 79 -9.51 10.41 -12.26
C GLN A 79 -9.96 11.62 -13.10
N ASN A 80 -9.48 12.82 -12.74
CA ASN A 80 -9.81 14.09 -13.42
C ASN A 80 -11.30 14.49 -13.38
N LEU A 81 -11.97 14.18 -12.26
CA LEU A 81 -13.36 14.58 -12.01
C LEU A 81 -13.42 15.92 -11.26
N THR A 82 -14.52 16.67 -11.40
CA THR A 82 -14.82 17.75 -10.45
C THR A 82 -15.12 17.18 -9.07
N ALA A 83 -15.09 18.02 -8.04
CA ALA A 83 -15.47 17.60 -6.69
C ALA A 83 -16.88 17.01 -6.68
N GLU A 84 -17.86 17.63 -7.35
CA GLU A 84 -19.23 17.10 -7.41
C GLU A 84 -19.28 15.71 -8.07
N GLN A 85 -18.63 15.55 -9.22
CA GLN A 85 -18.59 14.26 -9.94
C GLN A 85 -17.93 13.15 -9.11
N TRP A 86 -16.92 13.49 -8.32
CA TRP A 86 -16.26 12.55 -7.42
C TRP A 86 -17.16 12.15 -6.24
N TYR A 87 -17.88 13.11 -5.64
CA TYR A 87 -18.84 12.83 -4.57
C TYR A 87 -20.04 11.99 -5.05
N ASP A 88 -20.59 12.27 -6.23
CA ASP A 88 -21.65 11.45 -6.83
C ASP A 88 -21.19 10.01 -7.08
N GLY A 89 -19.91 9.81 -7.42
CA GLY A 89 -19.30 8.49 -7.58
C GLY A 89 -19.17 7.67 -6.28
N LEU A 90 -19.29 8.30 -5.10
CA LEU A 90 -19.30 7.59 -3.81
C LEU A 90 -20.71 7.13 -3.38
N LEU A 91 -21.77 7.68 -3.99
CA LEU A 91 -23.16 7.43 -3.61
C LEU A 91 -23.83 6.31 -4.43
N ASN A 92 -23.16 5.82 -5.48
CA ASN A 92 -23.63 4.76 -6.39
C ASN A 92 -22.76 3.51 -6.30
#